data_AF-A0A6A7A1Z9-F1
#
_entry.id   AF-A0A6A7A1Z9-F1
#
_cell.length_a   1.000
_cell.length_b   1.000
_cell.length_c   1.000
_cell.angle_alpha   90.00
_cell.angle_beta   90.00
_cell.angle_gamma   90.00
#
_symmetry.space_group_name_H-M   'P 1'
#
loop_
_entity.id
_entity.type
_entity.pdbx_description
1 polymer ?
#
loop_
_entity_poly.entity_id
_entity_poly.type
_entity_poly.pdbx_seq_one_letter_code
_entity_poly.pdbx_strand_id
1 'polypeptide(L)'
;MLWVWLVMLQFTLHNQRRPESIIEDNINKPWRPLPSGRISVKGANYLLFVTYLAVSVLSFQLGVITHFVVFTGLVCWYNDLGGSDRSGLFRNFLNASGYACLFSASLRICLDPSGESRIGDRATSWTLIMVLVIFTTIHAQEFRDEAGDKARRRQNIITSIGHSRARLLLVTFMGFWCAFIPSWLGLTFKGAFVTLALGLWTAALTIWGMVKRTEKLDKKMYLVWSCWL
;
A
#
# COMPACT_ATOMS: atom_id res chain seq x y z
N MET A 1 6.94 4.71 15.96
CA MET A 1 5.48 4.46 15.80
C MET A 1 4.68 5.72 15.49
N LEU A 2 4.76 6.78 16.30
CA LEU A 2 4.01 8.03 16.06
C LEU A 2 4.24 8.65 14.66
N TRP A 3 5.50 8.73 14.21
CA TRP A 3 5.86 9.28 12.90
C TRP A 3 5.13 8.56 11.75
N VAL A 4 5.23 7.22 11.71
CA VAL A 4 4.56 6.40 10.68
C VAL A 4 3.05 6.61 10.70
N TRP A 5 2.46 6.64 11.90
CA TRP A 5 1.02 6.85 12.05
C TRP A 5 0.57 8.20 11.49
N LEU A 6 1.29 9.29 11.77
CA LEU A 6 0.95 10.62 11.26
C LEU A 6 1.14 10.74 9.75
N VAL A 7 2.23 10.18 9.20
CA VAL A 7 2.50 10.17 7.76
C VAL A 7 1.41 9.36 7.02
N MET A 8 1.00 8.22 7.58
CA MET A 8 -0.11 7.42 7.04
C MET A 8 -1.44 8.14 7.18
N LEU A 9 -1.68 8.87 8.27
CA LEU A 9 -2.87 9.70 8.42
C LEU A 9 -2.95 10.73 7.27
N GLN A 10 -1.84 11.41 6.94
CA GLN A 10 -1.80 12.34 5.81
C GLN A 10 -2.14 11.66 4.48
N PHE A 11 -1.54 10.49 4.20
CA PHE A 11 -1.88 9.72 3.00
C PHE A 11 -3.38 9.39 2.95
N THR A 12 -3.96 8.92 4.05
CA THR A 12 -5.39 8.55 4.09
C THR A 12 -6.32 9.75 3.95
N LEU A 13 -5.93 10.93 4.45
CA LEU A 13 -6.67 12.18 4.26
C LEU A 13 -6.65 12.60 2.79
N HIS A 14 -5.47 12.58 2.16
CA HIS A 14 -5.33 12.84 0.72
C HIS A 14 -6.14 11.88 -0.13
N ASN A 15 -6.12 10.59 0.23
CA ASN A 15 -6.81 9.57 -0.52
C ASN A 15 -8.34 9.73 -0.52
N GLN A 16 -8.91 10.29 0.55
CA GLN A 16 -10.36 10.36 0.72
C GLN A 16 -10.97 11.75 0.43
N ARG A 17 -10.22 12.85 0.58
CA ARG A 17 -10.79 14.22 0.60
C ARG A 17 -11.39 14.72 -0.71
N ARG A 18 -11.07 14.09 -1.85
CA ARG A 18 -11.50 14.53 -3.18
C ARG A 18 -12.94 14.09 -3.47
N PRO A 19 -13.77 14.89 -4.17
CA PRO A 19 -15.14 14.51 -4.52
C PRO A 19 -15.22 13.15 -5.25
N GLU A 20 -14.30 12.90 -6.17
CA GLU A 20 -14.24 11.66 -6.94
C GLU A 20 -13.91 10.46 -6.04
N SER A 21 -13.01 10.65 -5.06
CA SER A 21 -12.68 9.62 -4.07
C SER A 21 -13.87 9.33 -3.14
N ILE A 22 -14.67 10.33 -2.79
CA ILE A 22 -15.88 10.14 -1.97
C ILE A 22 -16.92 9.32 -2.75
N ILE A 23 -17.09 9.58 -4.05
CA ILE A 23 -17.99 8.80 -4.92
C ILE A 23 -17.54 7.34 -5.01
N GLU A 24 -16.25 7.10 -5.24
CA GLU A 24 -15.66 5.75 -5.25
C GLU A 24 -15.83 5.04 -3.91
N ASP A 25 -15.51 5.71 -2.81
CA ASP A 25 -15.58 5.11 -1.49
C ASP A 25 -17.03 4.91 -1.03
N ASN A 26 -18.02 5.68 -1.50
CA ASN A 26 -19.43 5.37 -1.25
C ASN A 26 -19.84 3.99 -1.81
N ILE A 27 -19.19 3.55 -2.88
CA ILE A 27 -19.42 2.22 -3.48
C ILE A 27 -18.58 1.18 -2.73
N ASN A 28 -17.26 1.38 -2.67
CA ASN A 28 -16.35 0.34 -2.19
C ASN A 28 -16.30 0.25 -0.66
N LYS A 29 -16.35 1.40 0.02
CA LYS A 29 -15.97 1.60 1.43
C LYS A 29 -16.87 2.62 2.16
N PRO A 30 -18.23 2.47 2.15
CA PRO A 30 -19.15 3.50 2.65
C PRO A 30 -19.03 3.80 4.15
N TRP A 31 -18.35 2.93 4.91
CA TRP A 31 -18.08 3.11 6.34
C TRP A 31 -16.93 4.10 6.63
N ARG A 32 -16.19 4.56 5.61
CA ARG A 32 -15.09 5.51 5.76
C ARG A 32 -15.59 6.88 6.24
N PRO A 33 -14.76 7.65 6.98
CA PRO A 33 -15.21 8.89 7.64
C PRO A 33 -15.87 9.93 6.74
N LEU A 34 -15.33 10.15 5.53
CA LEU A 34 -15.85 11.15 4.58
C LEU A 34 -17.14 10.67 3.88
N PRO A 35 -17.20 9.47 3.27
CA PRO A 35 -18.45 8.92 2.74
C PRO A 35 -19.58 8.85 3.76
N SER A 36 -19.27 8.47 5.02
CA SER A 36 -20.26 8.36 6.08
C SER A 36 -20.57 9.68 6.79
N GLY A 37 -20.04 10.81 6.34
CA GLY A 37 -20.30 12.14 6.91
C GLY A 37 -19.78 12.38 8.35
N ARG A 38 -18.87 11.53 8.87
CA ARG A 38 -18.29 11.70 10.23
C ARG A 38 -17.31 12.88 10.31
N ILE A 39 -16.82 13.34 9.17
CA ILE A 39 -15.98 14.53 9.04
C ILE A 39 -16.33 15.24 7.74
N SER A 40 -16.31 16.57 7.73
CA SER A 40 -16.48 17.36 6.50
C SER A 40 -15.16 17.43 5.71
N VAL A 41 -15.24 17.68 4.39
CA VAL A 41 -14.04 17.93 3.56
C VAL A 41 -13.21 19.09 4.12
N LYS A 42 -13.86 20.14 4.62
CA LYS A 42 -13.19 21.27 5.29
C LYS A 42 -12.42 20.79 6.54
N GLY A 43 -13.04 19.95 7.37
CA GLY A 43 -12.40 19.36 8.54
C GLY A 43 -11.21 18.47 8.17
N ALA A 44 -11.34 17.64 7.13
CA ALA A 44 -10.25 16.80 6.63
C ALA A 44 -9.07 17.65 6.12
N ASN A 45 -9.33 18.75 5.41
CA ASN A 45 -8.28 19.68 4.97
C ASN A 45 -7.59 20.38 6.15
N TYR A 46 -8.35 20.74 7.20
CA TYR A 46 -7.75 21.29 8.42
C TYR A 46 -6.84 20.29 9.12
N LEU A 47 -7.29 19.04 9.29
CA LEU A 47 -6.44 17.96 9.83
C LEU A 47 -5.20 17.73 8.98
N LEU A 48 -5.33 17.78 7.65
CA LEU A 48 -4.21 17.64 6.74
C LEU A 48 -3.17 18.76 6.94
N PHE A 49 -3.62 20.00 7.10
CA PHE A 49 -2.75 21.13 7.41
C PHE A 49 -2.02 20.96 8.75
N VAL A 50 -2.75 20.61 9.82
CA VAL A 50 -2.15 20.40 11.15
C VAL A 50 -1.13 19.26 11.12
N THR A 51 -1.46 18.14 10.45
CA THR A 51 -0.54 17.01 10.32
C THR A 51 0.69 17.37 9.49
N TYR A 52 0.59 18.23 8.46
CA TYR A 52 1.77 18.75 7.75
C TYR A 52 2.74 19.47 8.69
N LEU A 53 2.24 20.35 9.55
CA LEU A 53 3.09 21.05 10.51
C LEU A 53 3.74 20.08 11.51
N ALA A 54 2.92 19.22 12.13
CA ALA A 54 3.38 18.28 13.14
C ALA A 54 4.41 17.29 12.59
N VAL A 55 4.16 16.71 11.41
CA VAL A 55 5.07 15.73 10.79
C VAL A 55 6.33 16.40 10.27
N SER A 56 6.27 17.64 9.78
CA SER A 56 7.48 18.36 9.36
C SER A 56 8.45 18.54 10.53
N VAL A 57 7.94 19.03 11.68
CA VAL A 57 8.74 19.20 12.91
C VAL A 57 9.28 17.86 13.38
N LEU A 58 8.42 16.83 13.46
CA LEU A 58 8.84 15.51 13.92
C LEU A 58 9.87 14.87 12.97
N SER A 59 9.72 15.04 11.65
CA SER A 59 10.66 14.52 10.66
C SER A 59 12.01 15.22 10.73
N PHE A 60 12.03 16.51 11.03
CA PHE A 60 13.26 17.25 11.27
C PHE A 60 13.97 16.75 12.52
N GLN A 61 13.26 16.62 13.64
CA GLN A 61 13.80 16.11 14.91
C GLN A 61 14.34 14.68 14.80
N LEU A 62 13.69 13.84 13.99
CA LEU A 62 14.09 12.46 13.77
C LEU A 62 15.09 12.26 12.62
N GLY A 63 15.58 13.34 11.99
CA GLY A 63 16.56 13.25 10.90
C GLY A 63 16.05 12.55 9.63
N VAL A 64 14.73 12.54 9.40
CA VAL A 64 14.08 11.89 8.24
C VAL A 64 13.32 12.86 7.34
N ILE A 65 13.60 14.16 7.43
CA ILE A 65 12.91 15.20 6.65
C ILE A 65 12.92 14.93 5.14
N THR A 66 14.02 14.42 4.57
CA THR A 66 14.10 14.07 3.15
C THR A 66 13.10 12.98 2.77
N HIS A 67 12.95 11.95 3.60
CA HIS A 67 11.96 10.89 3.37
C HIS A 67 10.55 11.45 3.39
N PHE A 68 10.26 12.34 4.35
CA PHE A 68 8.96 12.97 4.46
C PHE A 68 8.61 13.87 3.26
N VAL A 69 9.57 14.66 2.77
CA VAL A 69 9.36 15.52 1.58
C VAL A 69 9.11 14.66 0.34
N VAL A 70 9.92 13.62 0.12
CA VAL A 70 9.72 12.69 -1.01
C VAL A 70 8.38 11.97 -0.90
N PHE A 71 8.04 11.44 0.28
CA PHE A 71 6.76 10.79 0.51
C PHE A 71 5.58 11.72 0.24
N THR A 72 5.64 12.97 0.74
CA THR A 72 4.62 13.99 0.48
C THR A 72 4.48 14.27 -1.01
N GLY A 73 5.59 14.43 -1.73
CA GLY A 73 5.57 14.60 -3.18
C GLY A 73 4.90 13.43 -3.91
N LEU A 74 5.22 12.19 -3.51
CA LEU A 74 4.60 10.98 -4.05
C LEU A 74 3.10 10.91 -3.75
N VAL A 75 2.68 11.27 -2.54
CA VAL A 75 1.26 11.29 -2.12
C VAL A 75 0.46 12.32 -2.93
N CYS A 76 1.00 13.52 -3.09
CA CYS A 76 0.42 14.56 -3.93
C CYS A 76 0.36 14.10 -5.39
N TRP A 77 1.41 13.47 -5.91
CA TRP A 77 1.38 12.92 -7.27
C TRP A 77 0.31 11.83 -7.42
N TYR A 78 0.25 10.92 -6.47
CA TYR A 78 -0.71 9.82 -6.46
C TYR A 78 -2.16 10.33 -6.43
N ASN A 79 -2.50 11.23 -5.50
CA ASN A 79 -3.88 11.61 -5.21
C ASN A 79 -4.33 12.91 -5.89
N ASP A 80 -3.46 13.92 -5.95
CA ASP A 80 -3.85 15.27 -6.38
C ASP A 80 -3.52 15.55 -7.85
N LEU A 81 -2.45 14.95 -8.38
CA LEU A 81 -2.02 15.13 -9.77
C LEU A 81 -2.44 13.98 -10.70
N GLY A 82 -3.35 13.11 -10.23
CA GLY A 82 -3.90 12.00 -11.01
C GLY A 82 -2.88 10.92 -11.39
N GLY A 83 -1.72 10.87 -10.71
CA GLY A 83 -0.69 9.85 -10.99
C GLY A 83 -1.25 8.44 -10.85
N SER A 84 -2.08 8.21 -9.85
CA SER A 84 -2.67 6.90 -9.60
C SER A 84 -3.78 6.50 -10.58
N ASP A 85 -4.20 7.39 -11.49
CA ASP A 85 -5.21 7.13 -12.51
C ASP A 85 -4.61 6.80 -13.89
N ARG A 86 -3.28 6.94 -14.06
CA ARG A 86 -2.59 6.75 -15.34
C ARG A 86 -2.58 5.30 -15.82
N SER A 87 -2.23 4.36 -14.95
CA SER A 87 -2.26 2.92 -15.21
C SER A 87 -2.10 2.14 -13.90
N GLY A 88 -2.53 0.87 -13.89
CA GLY A 88 -2.33 -0.02 -12.73
C GLY A 88 -0.86 -0.22 -12.38
N LEU A 89 0.01 -0.37 -13.38
CA LEU A 89 1.45 -0.53 -13.13
C LEU A 89 2.07 0.73 -12.52
N PHE A 90 1.70 1.91 -13.01
CA PHE A 90 2.20 3.17 -12.48
C PHE A 90 1.65 3.45 -11.07
N ARG A 91 0.40 3.05 -10.79
CA ARG A 91 -0.17 3.05 -9.44
C ARG A 91 0.62 2.14 -8.49
N ASN A 92 0.99 0.93 -8.92
CA ASN A 92 1.84 0.04 -8.14
C ASN A 92 3.22 0.67 -7.86
N PHE A 93 3.82 1.31 -8.87
CA PHE A 93 5.11 2.01 -8.73
C PHE A 93 5.05 3.12 -7.67
N LEU A 94 4.03 3.97 -7.73
CA LEU A 94 3.86 5.06 -6.75
C LEU A 94 3.61 4.51 -5.34
N ASN A 95 2.77 3.48 -5.20
CA ASN A 95 2.55 2.82 -3.91
C ASN A 95 3.86 2.24 -3.36
N ALA A 96 4.59 1.46 -4.15
CA ALA A 96 5.86 0.86 -3.75
C ALA A 96 6.91 1.93 -3.36
N SER A 97 6.96 3.04 -4.09
CA SER A 97 7.85 4.17 -3.77
C SER A 97 7.47 4.83 -2.44
N GLY A 98 6.17 4.99 -2.16
CA GLY A 98 5.70 5.48 -0.86
C GLY A 98 6.10 4.53 0.28
N TYR A 99 5.92 3.23 0.10
CA TYR A 99 6.36 2.21 1.05
C TYR A 99 7.88 2.19 1.22
N ALA A 100 8.66 2.44 0.16
CA ALA A 100 10.11 2.58 0.25
C ALA A 100 10.49 3.67 1.26
N CYS A 101 9.86 4.85 1.18
CA CYS A 101 10.07 5.91 2.15
C CYS A 101 9.68 5.50 3.58
N LEU A 102 8.55 4.79 3.75
CA LEU A 102 8.10 4.33 5.06
C LEU A 102 9.07 3.32 5.68
N PHE A 103 9.51 2.32 4.92
CA PHE A 103 10.45 1.31 5.39
C PHE A 103 11.82 1.91 5.70
N SER A 104 12.39 2.70 4.79
CA SER A 104 13.73 3.27 4.98
C SER A 104 13.76 4.31 6.10
N ALA A 105 12.74 5.17 6.21
CA ALA A 105 12.64 6.13 7.30
C ALA A 105 12.46 5.44 8.65
N SER A 106 11.60 4.42 8.73
CA SER A 106 11.38 3.69 9.98
C SER A 106 12.64 2.96 10.44
N LEU A 107 13.37 2.32 9.51
CA LEU A 107 14.66 1.70 9.83
C LEU A 107 15.67 2.74 10.30
N ARG A 108 15.76 3.89 9.65
CA ARG A 108 16.66 4.98 10.08
C ARG A 108 16.33 5.45 11.50
N ILE A 109 15.05 5.71 11.78
CA ILE A 109 14.59 6.12 13.12
C ILE A 109 14.95 5.07 14.18
N CYS A 110 14.85 3.78 13.86
CA CYS A 110 15.11 2.70 14.82
C CYS A 110 16.59 2.39 15.01
N LEU A 111 17.40 2.44 13.95
CA LEU A 111 18.78 1.96 13.96
C LEU A 111 19.80 3.07 14.18
N ASP A 112 19.49 4.31 13.76
CA ASP A 112 20.41 5.43 13.86
C ASP A 112 19.67 6.75 14.08
N PRO A 113 19.19 7.01 15.31
CA PRO A 113 18.55 8.27 15.66
C PRO A 113 19.48 9.49 15.48
N SER A 114 20.80 9.29 15.59
CA SER A 114 21.82 10.32 15.37
C SER A 114 21.99 10.72 13.91
N GLY A 115 21.66 9.82 12.97
CA GLY A 115 21.78 10.05 11.53
C GLY A 115 23.21 10.00 10.98
N GLU A 116 24.17 9.52 11.77
CA GLU A 116 25.61 9.47 11.47
C GLU A 116 26.05 8.14 10.87
N SER A 117 25.27 7.08 11.04
CA SER A 117 25.62 5.72 10.64
C SER A 117 24.98 5.32 9.32
N ARG A 118 25.76 4.65 8.46
CA ARG A 118 25.24 4.05 7.23
C ARG A 118 24.34 2.86 7.57
N ILE A 119 23.16 2.80 6.95
CA ILE A 119 22.29 1.61 6.98
C ILE A 119 23.06 0.44 6.35
N GLY A 120 23.22 -0.65 7.09
CA GLY A 120 23.94 -1.83 6.64
C GLY A 120 23.29 -2.50 5.43
N ASP A 121 24.11 -3.15 4.60
CA ASP A 121 23.68 -3.71 3.30
C ASP A 121 22.53 -4.72 3.43
N ARG A 122 22.47 -5.45 4.54
CA ARG A 122 21.36 -6.38 4.83
C ARG A 122 20.03 -5.67 5.05
N ALA A 123 20.02 -4.54 5.75
CA ALA A 123 18.81 -3.73 5.97
C ALA A 123 18.36 -3.02 4.68
N THR A 124 19.32 -2.58 3.86
CA THR A 124 19.06 -2.06 2.52
C THR A 124 18.44 -3.13 1.62
N SER A 125 19.00 -4.35 1.64
CA SER A 125 18.46 -5.49 0.88
C SER A 125 17.05 -5.87 1.33
N TRP A 126 16.81 -5.90 2.65
CA TRP A 126 15.48 -6.14 3.19
C TRP A 126 14.47 -5.08 2.73
N THR A 127 14.84 -3.80 2.75
CA THR A 127 13.99 -2.70 2.29
C THR A 127 13.62 -2.88 0.82
N LEU A 128 14.61 -3.19 -0.04
CA LEU A 128 14.39 -3.43 -1.46
C LEU A 128 13.45 -4.62 -1.68
N ILE A 129 13.64 -5.73 -0.96
CA ILE A 129 12.77 -6.90 -1.03
C ILE A 129 11.32 -6.52 -0.70
N MET A 130 11.10 -5.82 0.42
CA MET A 130 9.74 -5.41 0.81
C MET A 130 9.09 -4.45 -0.20
N VAL A 131 9.86 -3.52 -0.76
CA VAL A 131 9.37 -2.63 -1.84
C VAL A 131 8.96 -3.42 -3.07
N LEU A 132 9.74 -4.43 -3.46
CA LEU A 132 9.42 -5.29 -4.60
C LEU A 132 8.21 -6.19 -4.33
N VAL A 133 8.04 -6.70 -3.10
CA VAL A 133 6.84 -7.41 -2.66
C VAL A 133 5.60 -6.53 -2.85
N ILE A 134 5.64 -5.28 -2.37
CA ILE A 134 4.54 -4.32 -2.57
C ILE A 134 4.32 -4.09 -4.06
N PHE A 135 5.35 -3.70 -4.81
CA PHE A 135 5.24 -3.37 -6.23
C PHE A 135 4.56 -4.48 -7.05
N THR A 136 4.90 -5.73 -6.75
CA THR A 136 4.45 -6.89 -7.51
C THR A 136 3.12 -7.49 -7.03
N THR A 137 2.63 -7.12 -5.85
CA THR A 137 1.42 -7.75 -5.26
C THR A 137 0.34 -6.77 -4.80
N ILE A 138 0.63 -5.47 -4.68
CA ILE A 138 -0.32 -4.44 -4.21
C ILE A 138 -1.57 -4.33 -5.11
N HIS A 139 -1.51 -4.80 -6.35
CA HIS A 139 -2.67 -4.86 -7.23
C HIS A 139 -3.74 -5.86 -6.77
N ALA A 140 -3.48 -6.67 -5.73
CA ALA A 140 -4.51 -7.44 -5.04
C ALA A 140 -5.69 -6.57 -4.57
N GLN A 141 -5.44 -5.30 -4.23
CA GLN A 141 -6.52 -4.38 -3.84
C GLN A 141 -7.50 -4.05 -4.97
N GLU A 142 -7.05 -4.12 -6.22
CA GLU A 142 -7.84 -3.67 -7.37
C GLU A 142 -9.04 -4.58 -7.62
N PHE A 143 -8.96 -5.86 -7.23
CA PHE A 143 -10.08 -6.80 -7.40
C PHE A 143 -11.29 -6.44 -6.53
N ARG A 144 -11.07 -5.98 -5.30
CA ARG A 144 -12.17 -5.58 -4.42
C ARG A 144 -12.69 -4.17 -4.70
N ASP A 145 -11.85 -3.34 -5.35
CA ASP A 145 -12.14 -1.92 -5.60
C ASP A 145 -12.65 -1.68 -7.05
N GLU A 146 -12.82 -2.75 -7.84
CA GLU A 146 -13.21 -2.71 -9.27
C GLU A 146 -14.48 -1.90 -9.53
N ALA A 147 -15.50 -2.02 -8.67
CA ALA A 147 -16.78 -1.33 -8.85
C ALA A 147 -16.61 0.21 -8.76
N GLY A 148 -15.89 0.70 -7.75
CA GLY A 148 -15.56 2.12 -7.62
C GLY A 148 -14.58 2.61 -8.69
N ASP A 149 -13.55 1.82 -9.04
CA ASP A 149 -12.62 2.13 -10.13
C ASP A 149 -13.39 2.31 -11.46
N LYS A 150 -14.39 1.46 -11.73
CA LYS A 150 -15.26 1.55 -12.91
C LYS A 150 -16.14 2.80 -12.88
N ALA A 151 -16.69 3.17 -11.72
CA ALA A 151 -17.49 4.38 -11.57
C ALA A 151 -16.68 5.66 -11.87
N ARG A 152 -15.37 5.66 -11.56
CA ARG A 152 -14.43 6.74 -11.90
C ARG A 152 -13.82 6.66 -13.29
N ARG A 153 -14.12 5.61 -14.07
CA ARG A 153 -13.46 5.30 -15.35
C ARG A 153 -11.93 5.23 -15.24
N ARG A 154 -11.45 4.74 -14.09
CA ARG A 154 -10.03 4.68 -13.77
C ARG A 154 -9.35 3.49 -14.45
N GLN A 155 -8.15 3.71 -14.98
CA GLN A 155 -7.31 2.64 -15.52
C GLN A 155 -6.63 1.87 -14.39
N ASN A 156 -6.73 0.55 -14.40
CA ASN A 156 -6.11 -0.35 -13.43
C ASN A 156 -5.47 -1.57 -14.12
N ILE A 157 -4.86 -2.47 -13.36
CA ILE A 157 -4.19 -3.65 -13.93
C ILE A 157 -5.22 -4.58 -14.58
N ILE A 158 -6.41 -4.68 -13.99
CA ILE A 158 -7.51 -5.52 -14.50
C ILE A 158 -7.98 -5.03 -15.86
N THR A 159 -8.14 -3.71 -16.04
CA THR A 159 -8.49 -3.12 -17.34
C THR A 159 -7.36 -3.21 -18.35
N SER A 160 -6.10 -3.27 -17.89
CA SER A 160 -4.91 -3.30 -18.76
C SER A 160 -4.61 -4.70 -19.32
N ILE A 161 -4.61 -5.72 -18.46
CA ILE A 161 -4.20 -7.10 -18.84
C ILE A 161 -5.31 -8.13 -18.69
N GLY A 162 -6.49 -7.74 -18.19
CA GLY A 162 -7.61 -8.61 -17.94
C GLY A 162 -7.52 -9.36 -16.61
N HIS A 163 -8.69 -9.77 -16.11
CA HIS A 163 -8.87 -10.47 -14.83
C HIS A 163 -7.95 -11.70 -14.67
N SER A 164 -7.96 -12.62 -15.63
CA SER A 164 -7.23 -13.89 -15.49
C SER A 164 -5.72 -13.67 -15.43
N ARG A 165 -5.17 -12.77 -16.25
CA ARG A 165 -3.73 -12.46 -16.25
C ARG A 165 -3.32 -11.71 -14.99
N ALA A 166 -4.14 -10.76 -14.52
CA ALA A 166 -3.88 -10.04 -13.26
C ALA A 166 -3.83 -10.99 -12.05
N ARG A 167 -4.75 -11.96 -12.00
CA ARG A 167 -4.77 -13.00 -10.95
C ARG A 167 -3.60 -13.95 -11.07
N LEU A 168 -3.25 -14.38 -12.29
CA LEU A 168 -2.09 -15.25 -12.52
C LEU A 168 -0.79 -14.55 -12.10
N LEU A 169 -0.65 -13.27 -12.41
CA LEU A 169 0.48 -12.43 -11.99
C LEU A 169 0.59 -12.38 -10.46
N LEU A 170 -0.53 -12.16 -9.77
CA LEU A 170 -0.57 -12.13 -8.30
C LEU A 170 -0.13 -13.48 -7.70
N VAL A 171 -0.71 -14.59 -8.16
CA VAL A 171 -0.37 -15.94 -7.66
C VAL A 171 1.10 -16.25 -7.91
N THR A 172 1.63 -15.87 -9.08
CA THR A 172 3.03 -16.11 -9.45
C THR A 172 3.99 -15.37 -8.51
N PHE A 173 3.79 -14.07 -8.30
CA PHE A 173 4.65 -13.30 -7.41
C PHE A 173 4.50 -13.71 -5.95
N MET A 174 3.28 -14.01 -5.50
CA MET A 174 3.08 -14.52 -4.15
C MET A 174 3.81 -15.84 -3.93
N GLY A 175 3.72 -16.79 -4.87
CA GLY A 175 4.43 -18.06 -4.79
C GLY A 175 5.95 -17.85 -4.75
N PHE A 176 6.47 -16.97 -5.60
CA PHE A 176 7.88 -16.58 -5.60
C PHE A 176 8.32 -16.02 -4.23
N TRP A 177 7.62 -15.02 -3.69
CA TRP A 177 8.00 -14.39 -2.42
C TRP A 177 7.86 -15.32 -1.22
N CYS A 178 6.85 -16.19 -1.23
CA CYS A 178 6.66 -17.22 -0.20
C CYS A 178 7.81 -18.23 -0.16
N ALA A 179 8.48 -18.50 -1.28
CA ALA A 179 9.66 -19.36 -1.33
C ALA A 179 10.95 -18.58 -1.06
N PHE A 180 11.11 -17.42 -1.69
CA PHE A 180 12.33 -16.63 -1.67
C PHE A 180 12.63 -16.04 -0.28
N ILE A 181 11.65 -15.39 0.37
CA ILE A 181 11.87 -14.66 1.63
C ILE A 181 12.31 -15.59 2.76
N PRO A 182 11.63 -16.72 3.04
CA PRO A 182 12.10 -17.66 4.06
C PRO A 182 13.49 -18.20 3.77
N SER A 183 13.79 -18.51 2.51
CA SER A 183 15.11 -19.00 2.11
C SER A 183 16.20 -17.95 2.32
N TRP A 184 15.95 -16.69 1.92
CA TRP A 184 16.87 -15.57 2.12
C TRP A 184 17.11 -15.25 3.59
N LEU A 185 16.08 -15.41 4.43
CA LEU A 185 16.18 -15.25 5.88
C LEU A 185 16.80 -16.47 6.58
N GLY A 186 16.95 -17.62 5.90
CA GLY A 186 17.41 -18.87 6.52
C GLY A 186 16.40 -19.48 7.50
N LEU A 187 15.10 -19.26 7.28
CA LEU A 187 14.04 -19.76 8.16
C LEU A 187 13.81 -21.26 7.95
N THR A 188 13.51 -21.95 9.05
CA THR A 188 12.96 -23.31 9.00
C THR A 188 11.51 -23.29 8.51
N PHE A 189 10.98 -24.45 8.09
CA PHE A 189 9.56 -24.57 7.74
C PHE A 189 8.63 -24.10 8.87
N LYS A 190 8.98 -24.37 10.13
CA LYS A 190 8.23 -23.88 11.29
C LYS A 190 8.24 -22.36 11.39
N GLY A 191 9.40 -21.72 11.15
CA GLY A 191 9.52 -20.26 11.14
C GLY A 191 8.79 -19.59 9.97
N ALA A 192 8.65 -20.29 8.84
CA ALA A 192 7.96 -19.79 7.65
C ALA A 192 6.45 -20.10 7.64
N PHE A 193 5.96 -20.92 8.57
CA PHE A 193 4.62 -21.53 8.49
C PHE A 193 3.50 -20.51 8.30
N VAL A 194 3.49 -19.43 9.07
CA VAL A 194 2.42 -18.41 8.99
C VAL A 194 2.42 -17.72 7.63
N THR A 195 3.58 -17.27 7.15
CA THR A 195 3.72 -16.63 5.83
C THR A 195 3.34 -17.59 4.70
N LEU A 196 3.75 -18.86 4.78
CA LEU A 196 3.38 -19.88 3.79
C LEU A 196 1.88 -20.16 3.82
N ALA A 197 1.28 -20.32 4.99
CA ALA A 197 -0.14 -20.61 5.14
C ALA A 197 -1.02 -19.46 4.60
N LEU A 198 -0.71 -18.21 4.97
CA LEU A 198 -1.43 -17.04 4.47
C LEU A 198 -1.18 -16.80 2.97
N GLY A 199 0.03 -17.09 2.49
CA GLY A 199 0.39 -17.00 1.09
C GLY A 199 -0.39 -18.00 0.22
N LEU A 200 -0.40 -19.27 0.63
CA LEU A 200 -1.18 -20.33 -0.02
C LEU A 200 -2.69 -20.04 0.05
N TRP A 201 -3.17 -19.51 1.17
CA TRP A 201 -4.59 -19.18 1.31
C TRP A 201 -4.99 -18.05 0.36
N THR A 202 -4.19 -16.98 0.28
CA THR A 202 -4.41 -15.91 -0.70
C THR A 202 -4.41 -16.47 -2.12
N ALA A 203 -3.39 -17.26 -2.48
CA ALA A 203 -3.28 -17.87 -3.81
C ALA A 203 -4.50 -18.75 -4.15
N ALA A 204 -4.98 -19.57 -3.22
CA ALA A 204 -6.17 -20.39 -3.39
C ALA A 204 -7.42 -19.55 -3.64
N LEU A 205 -7.62 -18.45 -2.90
CA LEU A 205 -8.73 -17.53 -3.11
C LEU A 205 -8.61 -16.82 -4.47
N THR A 206 -7.40 -16.44 -4.87
CA THR A 206 -7.12 -15.81 -6.16
C THR A 206 -7.42 -16.75 -7.33
N ILE A 207 -7.01 -18.03 -7.24
CA ILE A 207 -7.33 -19.08 -8.23
C ILE A 207 -8.84 -19.35 -8.28
N TRP A 208 -9.50 -19.44 -7.12
CA TRP A 208 -10.95 -19.62 -7.07
C TRP A 208 -11.68 -18.46 -7.75
N GLY A 209 -11.17 -17.23 -7.59
CA GLY A 209 -11.69 -16.04 -8.26
C GLY A 209 -11.50 -16.04 -9.79
N MET A 210 -10.64 -16.89 -10.35
CA MET A 210 -10.58 -17.09 -11.80
C MET A 210 -11.81 -17.84 -12.32
N VAL A 211 -12.35 -18.77 -11.52
CA VAL A 211 -13.52 -19.59 -11.87
C VAL A 211 -14.82 -18.90 -11.48
N LYS A 212 -14.92 -18.39 -10.25
CA LYS A 212 -16.13 -17.75 -9.72
C LYS A 212 -15.83 -16.36 -9.15
N ARG A 213 -16.11 -15.34 -9.95
CA ARG A 213 -15.89 -13.93 -9.59
C ARG A 213 -17.01 -13.42 -8.71
N THR A 214 -16.68 -13.04 -7.47
CA THR A 214 -17.62 -12.36 -6.57
C THR A 214 -16.86 -11.33 -5.74
N GLU A 215 -17.49 -10.18 -5.51
CA GLU A 215 -16.91 -9.11 -4.68
C GLU A 215 -16.58 -9.59 -3.26
N LYS A 216 -17.42 -10.45 -2.68
CA LYS A 216 -17.20 -11.04 -1.35
C LYS A 216 -15.92 -11.87 -1.31
N LEU A 217 -15.64 -12.64 -2.37
CA LEU A 217 -14.41 -13.42 -2.49
C LEU A 217 -13.19 -12.50 -2.58
N ASP A 218 -13.26 -11.45 -3.40
CA ASP A 218 -12.15 -10.52 -3.59
C ASP A 218 -11.85 -9.68 -2.35
N LYS A 219 -12.88 -9.27 -1.60
CA LYS A 219 -12.69 -8.63 -0.27
C LYS A 219 -12.00 -9.58 0.72
N LYS A 220 -12.39 -10.86 0.74
CA LYS A 220 -11.74 -11.87 1.60
C LYS A 220 -10.30 -12.13 1.16
N MET A 221 -10.06 -12.28 -0.13
CA MET A 221 -8.72 -12.47 -0.70
C MET A 221 -7.81 -11.30 -0.34
N TYR A 222 -8.29 -10.06 -0.51
CA TYR A 222 -7.55 -8.87 -0.13
C TYR A 222 -7.23 -8.82 1.38
N LEU A 223 -8.17 -9.19 2.24
CA LEU A 223 -7.94 -9.25 3.68
C LEU A 223 -6.84 -10.26 4.04
N VAL A 224 -6.90 -11.47 3.48
CA VAL A 224 -5.87 -12.50 3.73
C VAL A 224 -4.52 -12.07 3.17
N TRP A 225 -4.50 -11.44 1.98
CA TRP A 225 -3.30 -10.83 1.40
C TRP A 225 -2.71 -9.74 2.31
N SER A 226 -3.55 -8.88 2.90
CA SER A 226 -3.11 -7.85 3.84
C SER A 226 -2.58 -8.41 5.16
N CYS A 227 -3.02 -9.60 5.58
CA CYS A 227 -2.44 -10.30 6.73
C CYS A 227 -1.12 -11.01 6.38
N TRP A 228 -0.96 -11.43 5.12
CA TRP A 228 0.26 -12.06 4.62
C TRP A 228 1.41 -11.07 4.49
N LEU A 229 1.10 -9.87 3.97
CA LEU A 229 2.03 -8.75 3.81
C LEU A 229 2.52 -8.21 5.16
#